data_AF-A0A089J5E3-F1
#
_entry.id   AF-A0A089J5E3-F1
#
_cell.length_a   1.000
_cell.length_b   1.000
_cell.length_c   1.000
_cell.angle_alpha   90.00
_cell.angle_beta   90.00
_cell.angle_gamma   90.00
#
_symmetry.space_group_name_H-M   'P 1'
#
loop_
_entity.id
_entity.type
_entity.pdbx_description
1 polymer ?
#
loop_
_entity_poly.entity_id
_entity_poly.type
_entity_poly.pdbx_seq_one_letter_code
_entity_poly.pdbx_strand_id
1 'polypeptide(L)' 'MNSKRPVTPFGWAIKQRLTEMHMDQKKFCELYGIPPYRLSNLIHGTRRAERYRRQVAELLNLPPS' A
#
# COMPACT_ATOMS: atom_id res chain seq x y z
N MET A 1 -15.71 -14.85 -11.83
CA MET A 1 -14.93 -14.02 -12.79
C MET A 1 -14.07 -13.05 -11.99
N ASN A 2 -12.80 -12.94 -12.33
CA ASN A 2 -11.71 -12.36 -11.52
C ASN A 2 -11.91 -10.86 -11.29
N SER A 3 -12.69 -10.47 -10.27
CA SER A 3 -13.04 -9.09 -9.90
C SER A 3 -11.89 -8.37 -9.19
N LYS A 4 -10.66 -8.52 -9.70
CA LYS A 4 -9.52 -7.77 -9.20
C LYS A 4 -9.69 -6.32 -9.62
N ARG A 5 -10.04 -5.47 -8.66
CA ARG A 5 -10.10 -4.02 -8.86
C ARG A 5 -8.76 -3.51 -9.40
N PRO A 6 -8.76 -2.47 -10.24
CA PRO A 6 -7.53 -1.89 -10.74
C PRO A 6 -6.66 -1.37 -9.59
N VAL A 7 -5.35 -1.26 -9.84
CA VAL A 7 -4.42 -0.59 -8.93
C VAL A 7 -4.65 0.92 -9.05
N THR A 8 -4.84 1.59 -7.92
CA THR A 8 -5.03 3.05 -7.87
C THR A 8 -3.72 3.79 -8.12
N PRO A 9 -3.74 5.11 -8.42
CA PRO A 9 -2.51 5.91 -8.49
C PRO A 9 -1.66 5.82 -7.21
N PHE A 10 -2.31 5.87 -6.03
CA PHE A 10 -1.62 5.66 -4.76
C PHE A 10 -1.05 4.25 -4.62
N GLY A 11 -1.78 3.23 -5.08
CA GLY A 11 -1.30 1.85 -5.12
C GLY A 11 -0.09 1.64 -6.03
N TRP A 12 -0.01 2.37 -7.15
CA TRP A 12 1.17 2.39 -8.00
C TRP A 12 2.36 3.05 -7.31
N ALA A 13 2.15 4.18 -6.64
CA ALA A 13 3.19 4.84 -5.86
C ALA A 13 3.76 3.93 -4.75
N ILE A 14 2.89 3.19 -4.04
CA ILE A 14 3.32 2.16 -3.07
C ILE A 14 4.20 1.11 -3.75
N LYS A 15 3.75 0.51 -4.85
CA LYS A 15 4.49 -0.56 -5.54
C LYS A 15 5.82 -0.09 -6.08
N GLN A 16 5.86 1.11 -6.66
CA GLN A 16 7.08 1.73 -7.15
C GLN A 16 8.08 1.88 -6.00
N ARG A 17 7.67 2.48 -4.88
CA ARG A 17 8.58 2.71 -3.76
C ARG A 17 9.10 1.43 -3.14
N LEU A 18 8.25 0.43 -2.98
CA LEU A 18 8.66 -0.91 -2.52
C LEU A 18 9.70 -1.54 -3.45
N THR A 19 9.54 -1.37 -4.76
CA THR A 19 10.50 -1.86 -5.77
C THR A 19 11.84 -1.14 -5.65
N GLU A 20 11.83 0.19 -5.52
CA GLU A 20 13.03 1.01 -5.30
C GLU A 20 13.78 0.62 -4.02
N MET A 21 13.06 0.16 -2.99
CA MET A 21 13.62 -0.32 -1.72
C MET A 21 14.03 -1.80 -1.77
N HIS A 22 13.89 -2.49 -2.90
CA HIS A 22 14.08 -3.94 -3.04
C HIS A 22 13.30 -4.75 -1.97
N MET A 23 12.07 -4.31 -1.67
CA MET A 23 11.23 -4.87 -0.62
C MET A 23 9.89 -5.34 -1.19
N ASP A 24 9.49 -6.57 -0.88
CA ASP A 24 8.15 -7.03 -1.24
C ASP A 24 7.08 -6.56 -0.22
N GLN A 25 5.81 -6.67 -0.62
CA GLN A 25 4.68 -6.23 0.21
C GLN A 25 4.54 -7.02 1.51
N LYS A 26 4.89 -8.31 1.52
CA LYS A 26 4.77 -9.17 2.70
C LYS A 26 5.80 -8.73 3.75
N LYS A 27 7.05 -8.58 3.34
CA LYS A 27 8.15 -8.10 4.17
C LYS A 27 7.89 -6.71 4.72
N PHE A 28 7.38 -5.80 3.87
CA PHE A 28 6.98 -4.46 4.32
C PHE A 28 5.90 -4.51 5.40
N CYS A 29 4.86 -5.34 5.19
CA CYS A 29 3.78 -5.51 6.15
C CYS A 29 4.26 -6.08 7.50
N GLU A 30 5.11 -7.10 7.46
CA GLU A 30 5.71 -7.71 8.65
C GLU A 30 6.59 -6.72 9.42
N LEU A 31 7.42 -5.97 8.71
CA LEU A 31 8.35 -4.99 9.30
C LEU A 31 7.63 -3.88 10.08
N TYR A 32 6.48 -3.41 9.58
CA TYR A 32 5.76 -2.27 10.15
C TYR A 32 4.45 -2.63 10.84
N GLY A 33 4.17 -3.93 11.03
CA GLY A 33 2.95 -4.41 11.67
C GLY A 33 1.67 -4.04 10.93
N ILE A 34 1.74 -3.90 9.60
CA ILE A 34 0.58 -3.56 8.75
C ILE A 34 -0.08 -4.87 8.30
N PRO A 35 -1.37 -5.10 8.59
CA PRO A 35 -2.04 -6.28 8.10
C PRO A 35 -2.04 -6.32 6.55
N PRO A 36 -1.62 -7.42 5.89
CA PRO A 36 -1.49 -7.47 4.42
C PRO A 36 -2.76 -7.07 3.66
N TYR A 37 -3.93 -7.45 4.18
CA TYR A 37 -5.22 -7.07 3.59
C TYR A 37 -5.47 -5.55 3.64
N ARG A 38 -4.89 -4.82 4.60
CA ARG A 38 -4.97 -3.34 4.67
C ARG A 38 -4.14 -2.71 3.57
N LEU A 39 -2.91 -3.18 3.35
CA LEU A 39 -2.07 -2.70 2.25
C LEU A 39 -2.74 -3.00 0.89
N SER A 40 -3.28 -4.20 0.72
CA SER A 40 -4.04 -4.56 -0.48
C SER A 40 -5.24 -3.62 -0.70
N ASN A 41 -5.99 -3.30 0.36
CA ASN A 41 -7.11 -2.35 0.27
C ASN A 41 -6.67 -0.94 -0.17
N LEU A 42 -5.49 -0.48 0.28
CA LEU A 42 -4.91 0.79 -0.15
C LEU A 42 -4.50 0.74 -1.63
N ILE A 43 -3.87 -0.35 -2.07
CA ILE A 43 -3.43 -0.54 -3.45
C ILE A 43 -4.63 -0.50 -4.41
N HIS A 44 -5.75 -1.12 -4.04
CA HIS A 44 -6.93 -1.27 -4.89
C HIS A 44 -8.09 -0.31 -4.60
N GLY A 45 -7.94 0.59 -3.63
CA GLY A 45 -8.95 1.60 -3.27
C GLY A 45 -10.28 0.99 -2.78
N THR A 46 -10.25 -0.16 -2.12
CA THR A 46 -11.48 -0.91 -1.74
C THR A 46 -12.11 -0.45 -0.45
N ARG A 47 -11.35 0.20 0.45
CA ARG A 47 -11.83 0.68 1.77
C ARG A 47 -11.08 1.93 2.20
N ARG A 48 -11.81 2.94 2.71
CA ARG A 48 -11.19 4.09 3.39
C ARG A 48 -10.49 3.60 4.66
N ALA A 49 -9.17 3.70 4.69
CA ALA A 49 -8.34 3.28 5.80
C ALA A 49 -7.39 4.43 6.14
N GLU A 50 -7.94 5.60 6.48
CA GLU A 50 -7.22 6.86 6.69
C GLU A 50 -5.96 6.70 7.57
N ARG A 51 -6.09 6.01 8.70
CA ARG A 51 -4.93 5.72 9.58
C ARG A 51 -3.81 4.99 8.85
N TYR A 52 -4.12 3.89 8.16
CA TYR A 52 -3.12 3.10 7.44
C TYR A 52 -2.62 3.81 6.19
N ARG A 53 -3.45 4.63 5.54
CA ARG A 53 -3.05 5.46 4.41
C ARG A 53 -1.95 6.44 4.82
N ARG A 54 -2.17 7.18 5.92
CA ARG A 54 -1.17 8.10 6.49
C ARG A 54 0.10 7.37 6.91
N GLN A 55 -0.05 6.29 7.67
CA GLN A 55 1.09 5.47 8.10
C GLN A 55 1.92 4.96 6.90
N VAL A 56 1.28 4.40 5.87
CA VAL A 56 1.99 3.90 4.68
C VAL A 56 2.63 5.04 3.89
N ALA A 57 1.96 6.18 3.76
CA ALA A 57 2.51 7.34 3.09
C ALA A 57 3.77 7.86 3.81
N GLU A 58 3.75 7.95 5.14
CA GLU A 58 4.89 8.35 5.95
C GLU A 58 6.05 7.35 5.83
N LEU A 59 5.78 6.04 5.99
CA LEU A 59 6.80 4.99 5.93
C LEU A 59 7.48 4.88 4.55
N LEU A 60 6.75 5.20 3.49
CA LEU A 60 7.25 5.16 2.11
C LEU A 60 7.69 6.54 1.59
N ASN A 61 7.57 7.59 2.40
CA ASN A 61 7.81 8.98 2.00
C ASN A 61 7.04 9.39 0.72
N LEU A 62 5.75 9.06 0.68
CA LEU A 62 4.83 9.41 -0.39
C LEU A 62 4.03 10.67 -0.04
N PRO A 63 3.65 11.50 -1.04
CA PRO A 63 2.84 12.68 -0.77
C PRO A 63 1.48 12.28 -0.16
N PRO A 64 0.94 13.11 0.78
CA PRO A 64 -0.40 12.92 1.28
C PRO A 64 -1.38 13.06 0.10
N SER A 65 -2.19 12.04 -0.12
CA SER A 65 -3.20 11.98 -1.18
C SER A 65 -4.55 11.58 -0.62
#